data_AF-A0A060T0K8-F1
#
_entry.id   AF-A0A060T0K8-F1
#
_cell.length_a   1.000
_cell.length_b   1.000
_cell.length_c   1.000
_cell.angle_alpha   90.00
_cell.angle_beta   90.00
_cell.angle_gamma   90.00
#
_symmetry.space_group_name_H-M   'P 1'
#
loop_
_entity.id
_entity.type
_entity.pdbx_description
1 polymer ?
#
loop_
_entity_poly.entity_id
_entity_poly.type
_entity_poly.pdbx_seq_one_letter_code
_entity_poly.pdbx_strand_id
1 'polypeptide(L)'
;MTVGRLTGTVLKSKDQIAQVISNPTWNVLDLYKTAPSQEVPAPDASLVEKLLKQCGLRPSDYSPERQRKLMKELATQLIFVEHVSAVNTDGVEPLIQIGGGPDTEFSLDKAHENDQAQETKDNWNPTMLAQQRSGDFYVLNEGLRRED
;
A
#
# COMPACT_ATOMS: atom_id res chain seq x y z
N MET A 1 25.40 -2.35 -14.70
CA MET A 1 26.00 -2.54 -13.36
C MET A 1 25.73 -3.96 -12.91
N THR A 2 26.77 -4.74 -12.63
CA THR A 2 26.67 -6.17 -12.32
C THR A 2 26.24 -6.33 -10.87
N VAL A 3 25.00 -6.76 -10.64
CA VAL A 3 24.53 -7.12 -9.29
C VAL A 3 25.37 -8.31 -8.83
N GLY A 4 26.34 -8.06 -7.94
CA GLY A 4 27.22 -9.11 -7.43
C GLY A 4 26.39 -10.15 -6.69
N ARG A 5 26.25 -11.35 -7.25
CA ARG A 5 25.68 -12.49 -6.51
C ARG A 5 26.57 -12.74 -5.31
N LEU A 6 26.03 -12.56 -4.11
CA LEU A 6 26.60 -13.10 -2.88
C LEU A 6 26.47 -14.62 -2.95
N THR A 7 27.37 -15.30 -3.65
CA THR A 7 27.45 -16.76 -3.63
C THR A 7 28.13 -17.17 -2.33
N GLY A 8 27.32 -17.43 -1.29
CA GLY A 8 27.80 -18.06 -0.08
C GLY A 8 28.45 -19.41 -0.40
N THR A 9 29.51 -19.77 0.33
CA THR A 9 30.13 -21.09 0.21
C THR A 9 29.17 -22.16 0.74
N VAL A 10 29.05 -23.29 0.03
CA VAL A 10 28.20 -24.40 0.46
C VAL A 10 28.79 -25.03 1.72
N LEU A 11 28.03 -25.00 2.82
CA LEU A 11 28.41 -25.63 4.09
C LEU A 11 28.34 -27.16 3.94
N LYS A 12 29.41 -27.86 4.35
CA LYS A 12 29.59 -29.30 4.06
C LYS A 12 29.25 -30.21 5.24
N SER A 13 29.12 -29.68 6.46
CA SER A 13 28.84 -30.46 7.66
C SER A 13 27.89 -29.76 8.63
N LYS A 14 27.24 -30.54 9.51
CA LYS A 14 26.36 -30.01 10.56
C LYS A 14 27.11 -29.12 11.55
N ASP A 15 28.37 -29.40 11.83
CA ASP A 15 29.19 -28.59 12.75
C ASP A 15 29.50 -27.20 12.15
N GLN A 16 29.71 -27.13 10.83
CA GLN A 16 29.86 -25.85 10.13
C GLN A 16 28.57 -25.03 10.18
N ILE A 17 27.41 -25.68 10.06
CA ILE A 17 26.11 -25.03 10.21
C ILE A 17 25.96 -24.49 11.63
N ALA A 18 26.26 -25.32 12.65
CA ALA A 18 26.18 -24.95 14.06
C ALA A 18 27.06 -23.72 14.40
N GLN A 19 28.25 -23.65 13.81
CA GLN A 19 29.17 -22.53 14.00
C GLN A 19 28.71 -21.23 13.32
N VAL A 20 28.04 -21.32 12.17
CA VAL A 20 27.47 -20.14 11.48
C VAL A 20 26.25 -19.62 12.23
N ILE A 21 25.35 -20.51 12.68
CA ILE A 21 24.15 -20.09 13.43
C ILE A 21 24.46 -19.61 14.86
N SER A 22 25.59 -20.01 15.45
CA SER A 22 25.99 -19.56 16.79
C SER A 22 26.40 -18.10 16.84
N ASN A 23 26.80 -17.52 15.71
CA ASN A 23 27.15 -16.11 15.57
C ASN A 23 26.22 -15.44 14.54
N PRO A 24 24.94 -15.20 14.88
CA PRO A 24 24.06 -14.46 14.00
C PRO A 24 24.63 -13.06 13.80
N THR A 25 25.02 -12.74 12.56
CA THR A 25 25.60 -11.44 12.25
C THR A 25 24.61 -10.32 12.55
N TRP A 26 23.32 -10.52 12.23
CA TRP A 26 22.26 -9.55 12.46
C TRP A 26 21.13 -10.17 13.30
N ASN A 27 20.69 -9.45 14.34
CA ASN A 27 19.44 -9.72 15.02
C ASN A 27 18.32 -8.90 14.38
N VAL A 28 17.20 -9.55 14.04
CA VAL A 28 16.02 -8.88 13.47
C VAL A 28 15.50 -7.77 14.39
N LEU A 29 15.66 -7.92 15.71
CA LEU A 29 15.29 -6.89 16.67
C LEU A 29 16.13 -5.62 16.56
N ASP A 30 17.35 -5.70 16.04
CA ASP A 30 18.20 -4.53 15.84
C ASP A 30 17.80 -3.75 14.57
N LEU A 31 17.13 -4.40 13.61
CA LEU A 31 16.47 -3.73 12.49
C LEU A 31 15.34 -2.81 12.96
N TYR A 32 14.63 -3.19 14.02
CA TYR A 32 13.56 -2.35 14.61
C TYR A 32 14.06 -1.25 15.55
N LYS A 33 15.32 -1.29 15.97
CA LYS A 33 15.93 -0.31 16.91
C LYS A 33 16.71 0.79 16.21
N THR A 34 17.02 0.64 14.93
CA THR A 34 17.96 1.49 14.19
C THR A 34 17.31 2.65 13.44
N ALA A 35 15.99 2.88 13.58
CA ALA A 35 15.44 4.18 13.20
C ALA A 35 16.19 5.28 13.96
N PRO A 36 16.87 6.22 13.28
CA PRO A 36 17.16 7.48 13.92
C PRO A 36 15.80 8.03 14.35
N SER A 37 15.70 8.40 15.63
CA SER A 37 14.59 9.14 16.17
C SER A 37 14.55 10.54 15.51
N GLN A 38 14.33 10.62 14.20
CA GLN A 38 13.53 11.72 13.68
C GLN A 38 12.18 11.51 14.34
N GLU A 39 11.82 12.46 15.21
CA GLU A 39 10.53 12.48 15.89
C GLU A 39 9.45 12.41 14.81
N VAL A 40 8.98 11.19 14.50
CA VAL A 40 7.84 11.02 13.61
C VAL A 40 6.71 11.77 14.29
N PRO A 41 6.22 12.88 13.71
CA PRO A 41 5.20 13.67 14.36
C PRO A 41 4.00 12.75 14.56
N ALA A 42 3.63 12.55 15.82
CA ALA A 42 2.53 11.68 16.16
C ALA A 42 1.30 12.15 15.37
N PRO A 43 0.55 11.23 14.73
CA PRO A 43 -0.59 11.62 13.91
C PRO A 43 -1.61 12.35 14.79
N ASP A 44 -1.94 13.58 14.40
CA ASP A 44 -2.96 14.38 15.09
C ASP A 44 -4.37 13.81 14.82
N ALA A 45 -5.29 14.06 15.74
CA ALA A 45 -6.69 13.63 15.61
C ALA A 45 -7.34 14.21 14.35
N SER A 46 -7.02 15.47 14.00
CA SER A 46 -7.51 16.13 12.80
C SER A 46 -7.01 15.46 11.50
N LEU A 47 -5.80 14.91 11.51
CA LEU A 47 -5.23 14.19 10.38
C LEU A 47 -5.93 12.84 10.19
N VAL A 48 -6.19 12.11 11.28
CA VAL A 48 -6.93 10.85 11.23
C VAL A 48 -8.35 11.07 10.69
N GLU A 49 -9.04 12.12 11.13
CA GLU A 49 -10.37 12.45 10.61
C GLU A 49 -10.35 12.78 9.11
N LYS A 50 -9.35 13.52 8.63
CA LYS A 50 -9.17 13.78 7.19
C LYS A 50 -8.93 12.50 6.41
N LEU A 51 -8.08 11.60 6.91
CA LEU A 51 -7.81 10.31 6.27
C LEU A 51 -9.08 9.44 6.22
N LEU A 52 -9.86 9.40 7.30
CA LEU A 52 -11.14 8.68 7.32
C LEU A 52 -12.10 9.20 6.25
N LYS A 53 -12.22 10.53 6.14
CA LYS A 53 -13.03 11.17 5.09
C LYS A 53 -12.55 10.81 3.68
N GLN A 54 -11.23 10.81 3.44
CA GLN A 54 -10.63 10.43 2.15
C GLN A 54 -10.87 8.95 1.80
N CYS A 55 -10.88 8.07 2.80
CA CYS A 55 -11.21 6.65 2.62
C CYS A 55 -12.72 6.40 2.44
N GLY A 56 -13.56 7.45 2.42
CA GLY A 56 -15.02 7.31 2.36
C GLY A 56 -15.65 6.79 3.66
N LEU A 57 -14.92 6.82 4.77
CA LEU A 57 -15.39 6.41 6.08
C LEU A 57 -15.92 7.61 6.87
N ARG A 58 -17.01 7.42 7.61
CA ARG A 58 -17.61 8.49 8.43
C ARG A 58 -16.94 8.55 9.80
N PRO A 59 -16.38 9.71 10.22
CA PRO A 59 -15.78 9.86 11.55
C PRO A 59 -16.77 9.64 12.70
N SER A 60 -18.07 9.92 12.49
CA SER A 60 -19.13 9.79 13.50
C SER A 60 -19.40 8.36 13.98
N ASP A 61 -18.94 7.36 13.23
CA ASP A 61 -19.26 5.96 13.50
C ASP A 61 -18.24 5.33 14.47
N TYR A 62 -17.25 6.12 14.92
CA TYR A 62 -16.16 5.66 15.76
C TYR A 62 -16.25 6.29 17.16
N SER A 63 -16.21 5.44 18.18
CA SER A 63 -16.06 5.90 19.56
C SER A 63 -14.68 6.58 19.73
N PRO A 64 -14.55 7.54 20.66
CA PRO A 64 -13.26 8.21 20.92
C PRO A 64 -12.15 7.22 21.33
N GLU A 65 -12.52 6.11 21.96
CA GLU A 65 -11.59 5.03 22.28
C GLU A 65 -11.01 4.36 21.02
N ARG A 66 -11.87 4.11 20.02
CA ARG A 66 -11.47 3.49 18.76
C ARG A 66 -10.59 4.44 17.93
N GLN A 67 -10.88 5.74 17.96
CA GLN A 67 -10.04 6.77 17.32
C GLN A 67 -8.64 6.78 17.94
N ARG A 68 -8.51 6.73 19.28
CA ARG A 68 -7.21 6.65 19.96
C ARG A 68 -6.44 5.38 19.60
N LYS A 69 -7.14 4.24 19.48
CA LYS A 69 -6.53 2.98 19.03
C LYS A 69 -5.99 3.11 17.60
N LEU A 70 -6.78 3.69 16.70
CA LEU A 70 -6.38 3.91 15.30
C LEU A 70 -5.16 4.84 15.20
N MET A 71 -5.10 5.91 16.00
CA MET A 71 -3.94 6.79 16.07
C MET A 71 -2.67 6.04 16.49
N LYS A 72 -2.76 5.17 17.51
CA LYS A 72 -1.62 4.37 17.99
C LYS A 72 -1.15 3.39 16.91
N GLU A 73 -2.08 2.75 16.22
CA GLU A 73 -1.78 1.83 15.11
C GLU A 73 -1.12 2.58 13.94
N LEU A 74 -1.66 3.73 13.55
CA LEU A 74 -1.09 4.57 12.49
C LEU A 74 0.33 5.04 12.84
N ALA A 75 0.56 5.47 14.09
CA ALA A 75 1.90 5.84 14.54
C ALA A 75 2.89 4.69 14.40
N THR A 76 2.45 3.47 14.72
CA THR A 76 3.30 2.26 14.62
C THR A 76 3.62 1.93 13.16
N GLN A 77 2.64 2.09 12.27
CA GLN A 77 2.81 1.88 10.83
C GLN A 77 3.77 2.90 10.21
N LEU A 78 3.68 4.18 10.62
CA LEU A 78 4.56 5.23 10.12
C LEU A 78 6.03 5.00 10.50
N ILE A 79 6.31 4.49 11.70
CA ILE A 79 7.66 4.09 12.11
C ILE A 79 8.23 3.05 11.13
N PHE A 80 7.42 2.09 10.71
CA PHE A 80 7.87 1.08 9.74
C PHE A 80 8.16 1.68 8.36
N VAL A 81 7.30 2.59 7.88
CA VAL A 81 7.52 3.28 6.60
C VAL A 81 8.81 4.09 6.63
N GLU A 82 9.13 4.73 7.75
CA GLU A 82 10.36 5.50 7.91
C GLU A 82 11.62 4.63 7.86
N HIS A 83 11.56 3.39 8.37
CA HIS A 83 12.66 2.45 8.18
C HIS A 83 12.93 2.15 6.70
N VAL A 84 11.89 2.14 5.86
CA VAL A 84 12.01 1.93 4.42
C VAL A 84 12.54 3.18 3.73
N SER A 85 12.11 4.38 4.14
CA SER A 85 12.55 5.66 3.57
C SER A 85 14.03 5.95 3.87
N ALA A 86 14.55 5.49 5.01
CA ALA A 86 15.95 5.66 5.41
C ALA A 86 16.95 4.85 4.56
N VAL A 87 16.48 3.91 3.73
CA VAL A 87 17.35 3.12 2.84
C VAL A 87 17.85 3.99 1.70
N ASN A 88 19.17 3.95 1.45
CA ASN A 88 19.74 4.66 0.30
C ASN A 88 19.17 4.08 -1.01
N THR A 89 18.50 4.93 -1.78
CA THR A 89 17.90 4.62 -3.09
C THR A 89 18.63 5.31 -4.26
N ASP A 90 19.81 5.87 -4.02
CA ASP A 90 20.63 6.54 -5.03
C ASP A 90 20.90 5.61 -6.24
N GLY A 91 20.48 6.06 -7.43
CA GLY A 91 20.70 5.33 -8.68
C GLY A 91 19.76 4.14 -8.92
N VAL A 92 18.67 4.02 -8.16
CA VAL A 92 17.63 3.00 -8.35
C VAL A 92 16.38 3.63 -8.95
N GLU A 93 15.85 3.04 -10.03
CA GLU A 93 14.57 3.43 -10.61
C GLU A 93 13.40 2.71 -9.90
N PRO A 94 12.28 3.40 -9.63
CA PRO A 94 11.12 2.78 -8.98
C PRO A 94 10.54 1.63 -9.84
N LEU A 95 10.33 0.47 -9.21
CA LEU A 95 9.68 -0.65 -9.88
C LEU A 95 8.18 -0.38 -10.03
N ILE A 96 7.71 -0.21 -11.27
CA ILE A 96 6.29 0.07 -11.57
C ILE A 96 5.47 -1.23 -11.64
N GLN A 97 6.05 -2.30 -12.19
CA GLN A 97 5.36 -3.58 -12.38
C GLN A 97 6.31 -4.77 -12.18
N ILE A 98 5.82 -5.81 -11.50
CA ILE A 98 6.50 -7.09 -11.40
C ILE A 98 6.16 -7.90 -12.67
N GLY A 99 7.18 -8.24 -13.47
CA GLY A 99 6.97 -9.03 -14.68
C GLY A 99 7.98 -8.79 -15.80
N GLY A 100 8.82 -7.75 -15.71
CA GLY A 100 9.90 -7.49 -16.67
C GLY A 100 9.41 -7.24 -18.10
N GLY A 101 8.15 -6.84 -18.27
CA GLY A 101 7.66 -6.35 -19.55
C GLY A 101 8.44 -5.07 -19.91
N PRO A 102 8.68 -4.81 -21.21
CA PRO A 102 9.16 -3.49 -21.61
C PRO A 102 8.18 -2.45 -21.04
N ASP A 103 8.69 -1.28 -20.63
CA ASP A 103 7.85 -0.12 -20.39
C ASP A 103 7.07 0.14 -21.68
N THR A 104 5.88 -0.44 -21.79
CA THR A 104 5.00 -0.18 -22.90
C THR A 104 4.54 1.24 -22.66
N GLU A 105 5.20 2.18 -23.33
CA GLU A 105 4.71 3.54 -23.47
C GLU A 105 3.23 3.43 -23.84
N PHE A 106 2.40 3.96 -22.96
CA PHE A 106 0.97 4.06 -23.21
C PHE A 106 0.79 4.92 -24.46
N SER A 107 0.40 4.29 -25.56
CA SER A 107 0.03 4.97 -26.79
C SER A 107 -1.49 4.91 -26.93
N LEU A 108 -2.11 6.07 -27.12
CA LEU A 108 -3.54 6.20 -27.38
C LEU A 108 -3.97 5.35 -28.58
N ASP A 109 -3.10 5.22 -29.59
CA ASP A 109 -3.38 4.44 -30.80
C ASP A 109 -3.56 2.94 -30.49
N LYS A 110 -2.75 2.38 -29.60
CA LYS A 110 -2.86 0.99 -29.14
C LYS A 110 -4.07 0.76 -28.23
N ALA A 111 -4.52 1.78 -27.49
CA ALA A 111 -5.71 1.68 -26.65
C ALA A 111 -6.98 1.54 -27.50
N HIS A 112 -7.07 2.27 -28.61
CA HIS A 112 -8.20 2.19 -29.54
C HIS A 112 -8.24 0.91 -30.39
N GLU A 113 -7.11 0.22 -30.58
CA GLU A 113 -7.13 -1.11 -31.24
C GLU A 113 -7.87 -2.16 -30.40
N ASN A 114 -7.84 -2.03 -29.08
CA ASN A 114 -8.52 -2.95 -28.16
C ASN A 114 -10.02 -2.63 -27.97
N ASP A 115 -10.47 -1.44 -28.36
CA ASP A 115 -11.90 -1.06 -28.45
C ASP A 115 -12.66 -1.85 -29.54
N GLN A 116 -11.96 -2.63 -30.37
CA GLN A 116 -12.63 -3.62 -31.24
C GLN A 116 -13.19 -4.82 -30.47
N ALA A 117 -12.88 -4.97 -29.18
CA ALA A 117 -13.74 -5.73 -28.28
C ALA A 117 -15.06 -4.97 -28.14
N GLN A 118 -15.94 -5.15 -29.14
CA GLN A 118 -17.23 -4.51 -29.25
C GLN A 118 -17.88 -4.38 -27.87
N GLU A 119 -17.98 -3.15 -27.36
CA GLU A 119 -18.93 -2.82 -26.31
C GLU A 119 -20.29 -3.26 -26.84
N THR A 120 -20.71 -4.47 -26.49
CA THR A 120 -22.03 -4.98 -26.83
C THR A 120 -23.00 -4.22 -25.95
N LYS A 121 -23.31 -2.99 -26.37
CA LYS A 121 -24.29 -2.08 -25.75
C LYS A 121 -25.61 -2.80 -25.41
N ASP A 122 -25.92 -3.86 -26.15
CA ASP A 122 -27.15 -4.64 -26.00
C ASP A 122 -27.05 -5.83 -25.02
N ASN A 123 -25.87 -6.21 -24.51
CA ASN A 123 -25.71 -7.44 -23.72
C ASN A 123 -25.45 -7.22 -22.22
N TRP A 124 -25.29 -5.97 -21.78
CA TRP A 124 -25.05 -5.64 -20.38
C TRP A 124 -25.91 -4.45 -19.96
N ASN A 125 -26.73 -4.65 -18.92
CA ASN A 125 -27.41 -3.54 -18.25
C ASN A 125 -26.61 -3.13 -17.01
N PRO A 126 -26.06 -1.89 -16.98
CA PRO A 126 -25.18 -1.42 -15.91
C PRO A 126 -25.83 -1.35 -14.53
N THR A 127 -27.15 -1.32 -14.47
CA THR A 127 -27.89 -1.19 -13.21
C THR A 127 -28.31 -2.52 -12.59
N MET A 128 -28.12 -3.65 -13.27
CA MET A 128 -28.58 -4.96 -12.77
C MET A 128 -27.89 -5.39 -11.48
N LEU A 129 -26.63 -4.98 -11.28
CA LEU A 129 -25.87 -5.30 -10.06
C LEU A 129 -26.06 -4.27 -8.94
N ALA A 130 -26.80 -3.18 -9.19
CA ALA A 130 -26.96 -2.13 -8.20
C ALA A 130 -27.92 -2.57 -7.08
N GLN A 131 -27.53 -2.32 -5.83
CA GLN A 131 -28.40 -2.57 -4.67
C GLN A 131 -29.66 -1.70 -4.67
N GLN A 132 -29.55 -0.46 -5.13
CA GLN A 132 -30.67 0.47 -5.29
C GLN A 132 -30.63 1.09 -6.69
N ARG A 133 -31.77 1.07 -7.38
CA ARG A 133 -31.94 1.61 -8.73
C ARG A 133 -33.32 2.20 -8.91
N SER A 134 -33.42 3.19 -9.78
CA SER A 134 -34.68 3.80 -10.23
C SER A 134 -34.67 3.79 -11.75
N GLY A 135 -35.40 2.84 -12.34
CA GLY A 135 -35.29 2.56 -13.78
C GLY A 135 -33.86 2.16 -14.16
N ASP A 136 -33.27 2.94 -15.06
CA ASP A 136 -31.91 2.78 -15.59
C ASP A 136 -30.87 3.67 -14.88
N PHE A 137 -31.23 4.26 -13.73
CA PHE A 137 -30.34 5.12 -12.95
C PHE A 137 -29.94 4.48 -11.62
N TYR A 138 -28.68 4.69 -11.23
CA TYR A 138 -28.21 4.41 -9.87
C TYR A 138 -28.87 5.39 -8.89
N VAL A 139 -29.31 4.88 -7.75
CA VAL A 139 -29.89 5.72 -6.69
C VAL A 139 -28.86 5.93 -5.60
N LEU A 140 -28.53 7.20 -5.35
CA LEU A 140 -27.72 7.61 -4.19
C LEU A 140 -28.65 8.27 -3.17
N ASN A 141 -28.65 7.77 -1.93
CA ASN A 141 -29.38 8.44 -0.86
C ASN A 141 -28.56 9.63 -0.37
N GLU A 142 -28.82 10.80 -0.96
CA GLU A 142 -28.26 12.06 -0.47
C GLU A 142 -28.98 12.45 0.82
N GLY A 143 -28.34 12.18 1.96
CA GLY A 143 -28.68 12.89 3.18
C GLY A 143 -28.12 14.30 3.06
N LEU A 144 -28.94 15.27 2.63
CA LEU A 144 -28.62 16.69 2.77
C LEU A 144 -28.47 17.01 4.27
N ARG A 145 -27.25 16.83 4.81
CA ARG A 145 -26.87 17.43 6.08
C ARG A 145 -26.56 18.89 5.78
N ARG A 146 -27.45 19.79 6.20
CA ARG A 146 -27.04 21.17 6.47
C ARG A 146 -26.03 21.10 7.62
N GLU A 147 -24.80 21.48 7.35
CA GLU A 147 -23.85 21.80 8.41
C GLU A 147 -24.25 23.20 8.92
N ASP A 148 -24.83 23.24 10.13
CA ASP A 148 -24.99 24.47 10.93
C ASP A 148 -23.68 24.75 11.69
#